data_AF-A0A7S0XUJ3-F1
#
_entry.id   AF-A0A7S0XUJ3-F1
#
_cell.length_a   1.000
_cell.length_b   1.000
_cell.length_c   1.000
_cell.angle_alpha   90.00
_cell.angle_beta   90.00
_cell.angle_gamma   90.00
#
_symmetry.space_group_name_H-M   'P 1'
#
loop_
_entity.id
_entity.type
_entity.pdbx_description
1 polymer ?
#
loop_
_entity_poly.entity_id
_entity_poly.type
_entity_poly.pdbx_seq_one_letter_code
_entity_poly.pdbx_strand_id
1 'polypeptide(L)'
;GQVLVRLPPGFSLRRPVLAQAVGGVDGLLAVQDIVNGTLVVLDRILGSEVPSATQVTINVTGVVNRPSAGPTGPFHVQTRTRDARLIDHDLTAPGHTLLPGALRGLQVAPGSLVAGNVTLLTLSFSVSNPLPADGAVLVRLPEGSLFPPALVRVGGVLVRGLAAAIEGNETAEEAAPSAVALSGLDGLLLVTVLSPSVANISRYNASAAAM
;
A
#
# COMPACT_ATOMS: atom_id res chain seq x y z
N GLY A 1 -34.43 -5.18 -13.93
CA GLY A 1 -34.01 -4.03 -13.09
C GLY A 1 -32.50 -3.94 -13.10
N GLN A 2 -31.91 -3.03 -12.32
CA GLN A 2 -30.47 -2.85 -12.25
C GLN A 2 -29.94 -3.01 -10.82
N VAL A 3 -28.71 -3.51 -10.71
CA VAL A 3 -27.92 -3.48 -9.47
C VAL A 3 -26.65 -2.69 -9.75
N LEU A 4 -26.41 -1.66 -8.96
CA LEU A 4 -25.23 -0.80 -9.09
C LEU A 4 -24.32 -1.05 -7.89
N VAL A 5 -23.04 -1.31 -8.15
CA VAL A 5 -22.02 -1.50 -7.12
C VAL A 5 -20.87 -0.54 -7.38
N ARG A 6 -20.69 0.44 -6.49
CA ARG A 6 -19.56 1.36 -6.51
C ARG A 6 -18.47 0.85 -5.57
N LEU A 7 -17.28 0.66 -6.12
CA LEU A 7 -16.09 0.31 -5.37
C LEU A 7 -15.51 1.56 -4.67
N PRO A 8 -14.92 1.40 -3.47
CA PRO A 8 -14.18 2.47 -2.81
C PRO A 8 -12.97 2.97 -3.62
N PRO A 9 -12.43 4.16 -3.32
CA PRO A 9 -11.21 4.66 -3.95
C PRO A 9 -10.04 3.67 -3.88
N GLY A 10 -9.26 3.63 -4.96
CA GLY A 10 -8.08 2.77 -5.10
C GLY A 10 -8.37 1.34 -5.59
N PHE A 11 -9.61 0.86 -5.47
CA PHE A 11 -10.00 -0.38 -6.14
C PHE A 11 -10.01 -0.18 -7.66
N SER A 12 -9.76 -1.27 -8.39
CA SER A 12 -9.83 -1.27 -9.84
C SER A 12 -10.53 -2.52 -10.35
N LEU A 13 -10.93 -2.49 -11.62
CA LEU A 13 -11.55 -3.61 -12.29
C LEU A 13 -10.62 -4.14 -13.39
N ARG A 14 -10.38 -5.44 -13.39
CA ARG A 14 -9.72 -6.17 -14.47
C ARG A 14 -10.75 -6.92 -15.28
N ARG A 15 -10.66 -6.78 -16.61
CA ARG A 15 -11.55 -7.47 -17.53
C ARG A 15 -11.09 -8.93 -17.74
N PRO A 16 -12.03 -9.86 -17.97
CA PRO A 16 -13.49 -9.66 -17.97
C PRO A 16 -14.06 -9.45 -16.56
N VAL A 17 -15.05 -8.58 -16.44
CA VAL A 17 -15.88 -8.43 -15.22
C VAL A 17 -17.18 -9.17 -15.50
N LEU A 18 -17.50 -10.14 -14.67
CA LEU A 18 -18.71 -10.95 -14.74
C LEU A 18 -19.45 -10.87 -13.42
N ALA A 19 -20.78 -10.98 -13.46
CA ALA A 19 -21.61 -11.09 -12.28
C ALA A 19 -22.43 -12.38 -12.32
N GLN A 20 -22.63 -12.98 -11.16
CA GLN A 20 -23.42 -14.20 -11.01
C GLN A 20 -24.32 -14.11 -9.80
N ALA A 21 -25.61 -14.40 -10.00
CA ALA A 21 -26.55 -14.63 -8.91
C ALA A 21 -26.18 -15.93 -8.18
N VAL A 22 -26.00 -15.85 -6.86
CA VAL A 22 -25.68 -16.99 -6.00
C VAL A 22 -26.92 -17.44 -5.23
N GLY A 23 -27.79 -16.51 -4.82
CA GLY A 23 -29.00 -16.83 -4.09
C GLY A 23 -29.96 -15.64 -3.96
N GLY A 24 -31.24 -15.95 -3.70
CA GLY A 24 -32.31 -14.97 -3.46
C GLY A 24 -32.75 -14.15 -4.67
N VAL A 25 -32.17 -14.42 -5.84
CA VAL A 25 -32.43 -13.69 -7.08
C VAL A 25 -32.30 -14.65 -8.26
N ASP A 26 -33.27 -14.63 -9.17
CA ASP A 26 -33.24 -15.39 -10.43
C ASP A 26 -32.97 -14.49 -11.64
N GLY A 27 -32.98 -15.05 -12.85
CA GLY A 27 -32.61 -14.33 -14.06
C GLY A 27 -31.10 -14.21 -14.27
N LEU A 28 -30.71 -13.67 -15.42
CA LEU A 28 -29.32 -13.48 -15.80
C LEU A 28 -28.84 -12.10 -15.32
N LEU A 29 -27.72 -12.07 -14.59
CA LEU A 29 -27.00 -10.83 -14.31
C LEU A 29 -25.95 -10.60 -15.38
N ALA A 30 -26.08 -9.51 -16.12
CA ALA A 30 -25.12 -9.08 -17.13
C ALA A 30 -24.48 -7.76 -16.71
N VAL A 31 -23.17 -7.66 -16.84
CA VAL A 31 -22.49 -6.36 -16.69
C VAL A 31 -22.88 -5.50 -17.89
N GLN A 32 -23.68 -4.47 -17.63
CA GLN A 32 -24.14 -3.52 -18.64
C GLN A 32 -23.06 -2.48 -18.93
N ASP A 33 -22.48 -1.90 -17.88
CA ASP A 33 -21.50 -0.84 -18.00
C ASP A 33 -20.54 -0.80 -16.81
N ILE A 34 -19.39 -0.16 -17.01
CA ILE A 34 -18.42 0.19 -15.97
C ILE A 34 -18.13 1.69 -16.07
N VAL A 35 -18.74 2.47 -15.18
CA VAL A 35 -18.64 3.94 -15.19
C VAL A 35 -17.46 4.37 -14.32
N ASN A 36 -16.61 5.25 -14.86
CA ASN A 36 -15.44 5.81 -14.19
C ASN A 36 -14.49 4.74 -13.59
N GLY A 37 -14.51 3.52 -14.12
CA GLY A 37 -13.63 2.41 -13.71
C GLY A 37 -13.97 1.76 -12.35
N THR A 38 -14.94 2.28 -11.60
CA THR A 38 -15.25 1.81 -10.23
C THR A 38 -16.73 1.57 -9.96
N LEU A 39 -17.64 2.02 -10.84
CA LEU A 39 -19.06 1.73 -10.73
C LEU A 39 -19.44 0.62 -11.72
N VAL A 40 -19.80 -0.55 -11.19
CA VAL A 40 -20.33 -1.66 -11.99
C VAL A 40 -21.85 -1.54 -12.05
N VAL A 41 -22.39 -1.47 -13.27
CA VAL A 41 -23.84 -1.49 -13.51
C VAL A 41 -24.22 -2.86 -14.04
N LEU A 42 -25.07 -3.55 -13.31
CA LEU A 42 -25.58 -4.88 -13.66
C LEU A 42 -27.02 -4.76 -14.12
N ASP A 43 -27.32 -5.22 -15.33
CA ASP A 43 -28.68 -5.48 -15.76
C ASP A 43 -29.10 -6.88 -15.28
N ARG A 44 -30.26 -6.94 -14.62
CA ARG A 44 -30.97 -8.20 -14.41
C ARG A 44 -31.95 -8.43 -15.54
N ILE A 45 -31.63 -9.42 -16.37
CA ILE A 45 -32.32 -9.81 -17.58
C ILE A 45 -33.16 -11.05 -17.27
N LEU A 46 -34.47 -10.94 -17.54
CA LEU A 46 -35.46 -11.93 -17.10
C LEU A 46 -35.47 -12.08 -15.56
N GLY A 47 -36.30 -12.98 -15.05
CA GLY A 47 -36.47 -13.24 -13.63
C GLY A 47 -37.76 -12.65 -13.06
N SER A 48 -38.20 -13.23 -11.95
CA SER A 48 -39.39 -12.80 -11.22
C SER A 48 -39.10 -11.63 -10.28
N GLU A 49 -40.17 -10.99 -9.83
CA GLU A 49 -40.10 -10.09 -8.68
C GLU A 49 -39.45 -10.82 -7.49
N VAL A 50 -38.59 -10.10 -6.77
CA VAL A 50 -37.97 -10.58 -5.53
C VAL A 50 -38.76 -9.97 -4.38
N PRO A 51 -39.40 -10.79 -3.53
CA PRO A 51 -40.15 -10.28 -2.39
C PRO A 51 -39.27 -9.46 -1.44
N SER A 52 -39.89 -8.52 -0.74
CA SER A 52 -39.20 -7.73 0.30
C SER A 52 -38.55 -8.64 1.36
N ALA A 53 -37.47 -8.16 1.97
CA ALA A 53 -36.66 -8.88 2.95
C ALA A 53 -35.97 -10.18 2.45
N THR A 54 -36.06 -10.51 1.17
CA THR A 54 -35.28 -11.61 0.58
C THR A 54 -33.79 -11.26 0.59
N GLN A 55 -32.96 -12.12 1.17
CA GLN A 55 -31.52 -11.97 1.12
C GLN A 55 -31.00 -12.31 -0.29
N VAL A 56 -30.42 -11.32 -0.97
CA VAL A 56 -29.81 -11.49 -2.29
C VAL A 56 -28.30 -11.63 -2.15
N THR A 57 -27.70 -12.62 -2.83
CA THR A 57 -26.25 -12.81 -2.89
C THR A 57 -25.79 -12.87 -4.35
N ILE A 58 -24.79 -12.04 -4.69
CA ILE A 58 -24.24 -11.90 -6.04
C ILE A 58 -22.71 -11.90 -5.93
N ASN A 59 -22.04 -12.63 -6.81
CA ASN A 59 -20.61 -12.55 -6.98
C ASN A 59 -20.27 -11.64 -8.16
N VAL A 60 -19.34 -10.70 -7.97
CA VAL A 60 -18.76 -9.87 -9.05
C VAL A 60 -17.27 -10.19 -9.16
N THR A 61 -16.85 -10.63 -10.34
CA THR A 61 -15.46 -11.01 -10.62
C THR A 61 -14.64 -9.84 -11.13
N GLY A 62 -13.31 -9.98 -11.19
CA GLY A 62 -12.42 -8.95 -11.74
C GLY A 62 -12.20 -7.74 -10.84
N VAL A 63 -12.73 -7.74 -9.61
CA VAL A 63 -12.44 -6.71 -8.60
C VAL A 63 -11.02 -6.90 -8.09
N VAL A 64 -10.21 -5.85 -8.19
CA VAL A 64 -8.82 -5.82 -7.70
C VAL A 64 -8.72 -4.85 -6.53
N ASN A 65 -8.19 -5.36 -5.42
CA ASN A 65 -7.89 -4.57 -4.23
C ASN A 65 -6.93 -3.43 -4.55
N ARG A 66 -7.04 -2.33 -3.80
CA ARG A 66 -6.09 -1.22 -3.92
C ARG A 66 -4.66 -1.66 -3.61
N PRO A 67 -3.63 -1.08 -4.26
CA PRO A 67 -2.23 -1.44 -4.05
C PRO A 67 -1.65 -0.79 -2.78
N SER A 68 -2.41 -0.79 -1.68
CA SER A 68 -2.01 -0.19 -0.41
C SER A 68 -2.80 -0.82 0.75
N ALA A 69 -2.15 -0.92 1.91
CA ALA A 69 -2.76 -1.51 3.11
C ALA A 69 -3.63 -0.50 3.88
N GLY A 70 -4.41 -0.99 4.83
CA GLY A 70 -5.24 -0.20 5.74
C GLY A 70 -6.74 -0.30 5.44
N PRO A 71 -7.58 0.52 6.11
CA PRO A 71 -9.03 0.49 5.93
C PRO A 71 -9.40 0.89 4.49
N THR A 72 -10.43 0.26 3.94
CA THR A 72 -11.07 0.72 2.71
C THR A 72 -12.19 1.69 3.06
N GLY A 73 -12.57 2.53 2.09
CA GLY A 73 -13.84 3.25 2.16
C GLY A 73 -15.04 2.30 2.07
N PRO A 74 -16.26 2.83 2.25
CA PRO A 74 -17.48 2.06 2.13
C PRO A 74 -17.75 1.67 0.67
N PHE A 75 -18.42 0.53 0.50
CA PHE A 75 -19.04 0.17 -0.77
C PHE A 75 -20.39 0.85 -0.87
N HIS A 76 -20.79 1.27 -2.08
CA HIS A 76 -22.14 1.76 -2.30
C HIS A 76 -22.91 0.78 -3.18
N VAL A 77 -24.06 0.32 -2.72
CA VAL A 77 -24.91 -0.63 -3.44
C VAL A 77 -26.28 0.00 -3.64
N GLN A 78 -26.84 -0.12 -4.84
CA GLN A 78 -28.19 0.33 -5.15
C GLN A 78 -28.92 -0.69 -6.00
N THR A 79 -30.23 -0.82 -5.77
CA THR A 79 -31.16 -1.50 -6.68
C THR A 79 -32.01 -0.44 -7.37
N ARG A 80 -32.23 -0.61 -8.68
CA ARG A 80 -33.03 0.31 -9.48
C ARG A 80 -33.98 -0.43 -10.40
N THR A 81 -35.06 0.22 -10.80
CA THR A 81 -35.85 -0.21 -11.94
C THR A 81 -35.03 -0.07 -13.24
N ARG A 82 -35.55 -0.59 -14.36
CA ARG A 82 -34.85 -0.52 -15.65
C ARG A 82 -34.76 0.92 -16.18
N ASP A 83 -35.74 1.76 -15.86
CA ASP A 83 -35.78 3.21 -16.10
C ASP A 83 -35.00 4.02 -15.05
N ALA A 84 -34.10 3.37 -14.30
CA ALA A 84 -33.19 3.96 -13.33
C ALA A 84 -33.84 4.64 -12.10
N ARG A 85 -35.11 4.34 -11.80
CA ARG A 85 -35.73 4.76 -10.54
C ARG A 85 -35.13 3.98 -9.38
N LEU A 86 -34.72 4.69 -8.32
CA LEU A 86 -34.16 4.09 -7.12
C LEU A 86 -35.21 3.25 -6.38
N ILE A 87 -34.84 2.01 -6.01
CA ILE A 87 -35.64 1.12 -5.17
C ILE A 87 -35.02 1.11 -3.77
N ASP A 88 -33.82 0.55 -3.64
CA ASP A 88 -33.05 0.49 -2.38
C ASP A 88 -31.63 1.04 -2.56
N HIS A 89 -31.02 1.46 -1.46
CA HIS A 89 -29.59 1.76 -1.41
C HIS A 89 -28.97 1.53 -0.04
N ASP A 90 -27.68 1.24 -0.05
CA ASP A 90 -26.78 1.45 1.08
C ASP A 90 -25.52 2.14 0.55
N LEU A 91 -25.27 3.37 1.01
CA LEU A 91 -24.09 4.16 0.62
C LEU A 91 -22.99 4.09 1.68
N THR A 92 -23.16 3.23 2.69
CA THR A 92 -22.31 3.11 3.86
C THR A 92 -21.95 1.66 4.17
N ALA A 93 -22.17 0.75 3.21
CA ALA A 93 -21.87 -0.66 3.38
C ALA A 93 -20.39 -0.80 3.81
N PRO A 94 -20.11 -1.46 4.94
CA PRO A 94 -18.79 -1.42 5.56
C PRO A 94 -17.66 -1.87 4.62
N GLY A 95 -16.55 -1.14 4.69
CA GLY A 95 -15.29 -1.55 4.08
C GLY A 95 -14.57 -2.65 4.89
N HIS A 96 -13.37 -2.99 4.43
CA HIS A 96 -12.48 -3.96 5.08
C HIS A 96 -11.10 -3.37 5.30
N THR A 97 -10.28 -3.99 6.15
CA THR A 97 -8.86 -3.62 6.29
C THR A 97 -8.01 -4.52 5.42
N LEU A 98 -7.32 -3.93 4.45
CA LEU A 98 -6.35 -4.64 3.61
C LEU A 98 -5.01 -4.78 4.32
N LEU A 99 -4.38 -5.93 4.14
CA LEU A 99 -3.10 -6.24 4.75
C LEU A 99 -1.92 -5.75 3.88
N PRO A 100 -0.75 -5.46 4.49
CA PRO A 100 0.47 -5.18 3.74
C PRO A 100 0.89 -6.34 2.81
N GLY A 101 1.43 -5.98 1.65
CA GLY A 101 2.08 -6.95 0.76
C GLY A 101 3.48 -7.31 1.24
N ALA A 102 3.90 -8.56 1.04
CA ALA A 102 5.26 -9.00 1.34
C ALA A 102 6.28 -8.42 0.33
N LEU A 103 7.51 -8.16 0.78
CA LEU A 103 8.62 -7.89 -0.13
C LEU A 103 8.92 -9.13 -0.98
N ARG A 104 9.39 -8.94 -2.22
CA ARG A 104 9.76 -10.05 -3.12
C ARG A 104 11.25 -10.00 -3.44
N GLY A 105 11.87 -11.18 -3.49
CA GLY A 105 13.29 -11.31 -3.83
C GLY A 105 14.24 -10.65 -2.83
N LEU A 106 13.86 -10.58 -1.55
CA LEU A 106 14.71 -10.00 -0.51
C LEU A 106 16.02 -10.80 -0.38
N GLN A 107 17.14 -10.12 -0.60
CA GLN A 107 18.48 -10.63 -0.36
C GLN A 107 19.23 -9.66 0.56
N VAL A 108 19.99 -10.25 1.48
CA VAL A 108 20.82 -9.55 2.44
C VAL A 108 22.22 -10.15 2.35
N ALA A 109 23.21 -9.34 1.98
CA ALA A 109 24.58 -9.80 1.80
C ALA A 109 25.57 -8.88 2.54
N PRO A 110 26.29 -9.36 3.56
CA PRO A 110 27.42 -8.63 4.11
C PRO A 110 28.62 -8.69 3.14
N GLY A 111 29.36 -7.60 3.02
CA GLY A 111 30.60 -7.56 2.21
C GLY A 111 31.78 -8.34 2.80
N SER A 112 31.67 -8.84 4.04
CA SER A 112 32.69 -9.63 4.74
C SER A 112 31.99 -10.65 5.61
N LEU A 113 32.45 -11.89 5.57
CA LEU A 113 31.96 -13.01 6.38
C LEU A 113 32.85 -13.29 7.60
N VAL A 114 33.89 -12.47 7.82
CA VAL A 114 34.77 -12.57 8.97
C VAL A 114 34.07 -12.01 10.21
N ALA A 115 34.00 -12.81 11.28
CA ALA A 115 33.39 -12.40 12.55
C ALA A 115 34.10 -11.19 13.17
N GLY A 116 33.33 -10.26 13.75
CA GLY A 116 33.85 -9.04 14.36
C GLY A 116 34.23 -7.93 13.37
N ASN A 117 34.28 -8.21 12.06
CA ASN A 117 34.55 -7.17 11.07
C ASN A 117 33.33 -6.26 10.86
N VAL A 118 33.58 -4.96 10.84
CA VAL A 118 32.64 -3.99 10.29
C VAL A 118 32.51 -4.23 8.79
N THR A 119 31.29 -4.34 8.30
CA THR A 119 31.02 -4.68 6.89
C THR A 119 29.91 -3.85 6.29
N LEU A 120 29.94 -3.69 4.96
CA LEU A 120 28.83 -3.09 4.21
C LEU A 120 27.72 -4.13 4.04
N LEU A 121 26.54 -3.85 4.56
CA LEU A 121 25.36 -4.69 4.36
C LEU A 121 24.62 -4.22 3.10
N THR A 122 24.57 -5.09 2.08
CA THR A 122 23.83 -4.83 0.85
C THR A 122 22.44 -5.48 0.92
N LEU A 123 21.39 -4.68 0.72
CA LEU A 123 20.00 -5.11 0.68
C LEU A 123 19.47 -4.95 -0.74
N SER A 124 18.85 -5.98 -1.30
CA SER A 124 18.11 -5.88 -2.56
C SER A 124 16.75 -6.56 -2.44
N PHE A 125 15.70 -5.89 -2.91
CA PHE A 125 14.33 -6.40 -2.89
C PHE A 125 13.47 -5.58 -3.84
N SER A 126 12.28 -6.10 -4.13
CA SER A 126 11.19 -5.34 -4.76
C SER A 126 10.01 -5.20 -3.81
N VAL A 127 9.39 -4.01 -3.83
CA VAL A 127 8.18 -3.73 -3.06
C VAL A 127 6.94 -4.31 -3.76
N SER A 128 5.98 -4.84 -3.00
CA SER A 128 4.70 -5.30 -3.57
C SER A 128 3.66 -4.18 -3.70
N ASN A 129 3.76 -3.14 -2.87
CA ASN A 129 2.96 -1.93 -2.94
C ASN A 129 3.88 -0.75 -3.28
N PRO A 130 3.41 0.30 -3.97
CA PRO A 130 4.19 1.50 -4.18
C PRO A 130 4.68 2.08 -2.85
N LEU A 131 5.98 2.40 -2.78
CA LEU A 131 6.55 3.11 -1.66
C LEU A 131 6.32 4.62 -1.88
N PRO A 132 5.58 5.32 -1.01
CA PRO A 132 5.36 6.75 -1.16
C PRO A 132 6.65 7.54 -0.96
N ALA A 133 6.62 8.83 -1.30
CA ALA A 133 7.82 9.68 -1.29
C ALA A 133 8.41 9.88 0.12
N ASP A 134 7.54 9.88 1.14
CA ASP A 134 7.86 9.91 2.57
C ASP A 134 7.99 8.50 3.19
N GLY A 135 7.86 7.45 2.38
CA GLY A 135 8.04 6.07 2.80
C GLY A 135 9.46 5.78 3.26
N ALA A 136 9.60 4.79 4.15
CA ALA A 136 10.88 4.41 4.71
C ALA A 136 11.08 2.89 4.72
N VAL A 137 12.36 2.48 4.78
CA VAL A 137 12.77 1.09 4.96
C VAL A 137 13.31 0.94 6.38
N LEU A 138 12.61 0.14 7.19
CA LEU A 138 13.04 -0.21 8.53
C LEU A 138 13.90 -1.48 8.48
N VAL A 139 15.15 -1.38 8.94
CA VAL A 139 16.08 -2.50 9.01
C VAL A 139 16.34 -2.85 10.47
N ARG A 140 16.11 -4.12 10.82
CA ARG A 140 16.44 -4.69 12.12
C ARG A 140 17.51 -5.74 11.94
N LEU A 141 18.66 -5.52 12.58
CA LEU A 141 19.75 -6.49 12.61
C LEU A 141 19.42 -7.65 13.57
N PRO A 142 19.96 -8.85 13.34
CA PRO A 142 19.86 -9.95 14.28
C PRO A 142 20.57 -9.63 15.60
N GLU A 143 20.24 -10.35 16.65
CA GLU A 143 20.89 -10.20 17.96
C GLU A 143 22.41 -10.33 17.86
N GLY A 144 23.14 -9.51 18.64
CA GLY A 144 24.60 -9.44 18.61
C GLY A 144 25.19 -8.64 17.45
N SER A 145 24.39 -8.24 16.45
CA SER A 145 24.81 -7.33 15.39
C SER A 145 24.40 -5.89 15.70
N LEU A 146 25.32 -4.95 15.45
CA LEU A 146 25.12 -3.54 15.78
C LEU A 146 25.47 -2.65 14.58
N PHE A 147 24.71 -1.56 14.41
CA PHE A 147 25.12 -0.45 13.58
C PHE A 147 26.26 0.28 14.30
N PRO A 148 27.45 0.42 13.68
CA PRO A 148 28.53 1.18 14.28
C PRO A 148 28.11 2.64 14.45
N PRO A 149 28.47 3.30 15.56
CA PRO A 149 27.99 4.65 15.91
C PRO A 149 28.44 5.78 14.96
N ALA A 150 29.15 5.47 13.86
CA ALA A 150 29.75 6.48 12.97
C ALA A 150 29.75 6.15 11.48
N LEU A 151 29.10 5.07 11.02
CA LEU A 151 29.17 4.66 9.61
C LEU A 151 27.80 4.31 9.04
N VAL A 152 27.03 5.34 8.70
CA VAL A 152 26.06 5.20 7.62
C VAL A 152 26.77 5.65 6.34
N ARG A 153 27.09 4.69 5.46
CA ARG A 153 27.48 4.99 4.08
C ARG A 153 26.24 4.96 3.21
N VAL A 154 25.91 6.08 2.59
CA VAL A 154 24.93 6.14 1.49
C VAL A 154 25.72 6.39 0.20
N GLY A 155 25.52 5.57 -0.83
CA GLY A 155 26.19 5.75 -2.14
C GLY A 155 27.73 5.74 -2.10
N GLY A 156 28.35 5.13 -1.09
CA GLY A 156 29.81 5.07 -0.95
C GLY A 156 30.46 6.28 -0.26
N VAL A 157 29.69 7.31 0.12
CA VAL A 157 30.18 8.49 0.85
C VAL A 157 30.03 8.29 2.36
N LEU A 158 31.07 8.64 3.12
CA LEU A 158 31.03 8.67 4.59
C LEU A 158 30.20 9.88 5.04
N VAL A 159 29.03 9.65 5.65
CA VAL A 159 28.33 10.70 6.39
C VAL A 159 29.01 10.86 7.75
N ARG A 160 29.95 11.81 7.87
CA ARG A 160 30.43 12.28 9.17
C ARG A 160 29.40 13.28 9.72
N GLY A 161 28.73 12.93 10.81
CA GLY A 161 27.78 13.85 11.45
C GLY A 161 26.83 13.23 12.49
N LEU A 162 26.70 11.90 12.57
CA LEU A 162 25.84 11.27 13.60
C LEU A 162 26.66 10.73 14.78
N ALA A 163 27.47 11.58 15.39
CA ALA A 163 28.04 11.33 16.70
C ALA A 163 27.76 12.56 17.59
N ALA A 164 26.51 12.70 18.04
CA ALA A 164 26.16 13.64 19.09
C ALA A 164 24.96 13.13 19.90
N ALA A 165 25.12 11.96 20.53
CA ALA A 165 24.22 11.54 21.63
C ALA A 165 24.79 10.36 22.47
N ILE A 166 26.10 10.22 22.67
CA ILE A 166 26.61 9.20 23.62
C ILE A 166 27.47 9.79 24.75
N GLU A 167 28.13 10.94 24.59
CA GLU A 167 28.77 11.59 25.74
C GLU A 167 28.42 13.07 25.72
N GLY A 168 27.70 13.52 26.75
CA GLY A 168 27.29 14.90 26.88
C GLY A 168 28.52 15.78 27.01
N ASN A 169 28.83 16.53 25.96
CA ASN A 169 29.54 17.82 25.94
C ASN A 169 30.18 18.06 24.57
N GLU A 170 29.40 18.39 23.53
CA GLU A 170 29.84 19.32 22.49
C GLU A 170 28.62 20.12 21.99
N THR A 171 28.81 21.43 21.87
CA THR A 171 27.80 22.41 21.49
C THR A 171 27.23 22.10 20.11
N ALA A 172 25.89 22.10 20.02
CA ALA A 172 25.13 21.90 18.79
C ALA A 172 25.49 22.97 17.74
N GLU A 173 26.48 22.69 16.90
CA GLU A 173 26.62 23.34 15.61
C GLU A 173 25.82 22.52 14.60
N GLU A 174 24.87 23.21 13.97
CA GLU A 174 23.88 22.74 13.02
C GLU A 174 24.50 22.00 11.83
N ALA A 175 24.87 20.73 12.02
CA ALA A 175 25.34 19.88 10.96
C ALA A 175 24.15 19.47 10.10
N ALA A 176 23.96 20.17 8.98
CA ALA A 176 23.01 19.81 7.93
C ALA A 176 23.10 18.29 7.65
N PRO A 177 21.96 17.56 7.64
CA PRO A 177 21.97 16.12 7.44
C PRO A 177 22.67 15.82 6.12
N SER A 178 23.78 15.09 6.19
CA SER A 178 24.58 14.78 5.00
C SER A 178 23.81 13.78 4.17
N ALA A 179 23.15 14.31 3.16
CA ALA A 179 22.16 13.59 2.44
C ALA A 179 22.77 13.28 1.05
N VAL A 180 22.62 12.03 0.59
CA VAL A 180 23.28 11.52 -0.64
C VAL A 180 22.27 11.24 -1.72
N ALA A 181 22.52 11.76 -2.93
CA ALA A 181 21.71 11.53 -4.12
C ALA A 181 22.00 10.13 -4.66
N LEU A 182 20.96 9.32 -4.84
CA LEU A 182 21.05 8.02 -5.51
C LEU A 182 20.52 8.15 -6.94
N SER A 183 21.23 7.58 -7.92
CA SER A 183 20.79 7.58 -9.31
C SER A 183 19.40 6.98 -9.45
N GLY A 184 18.43 7.78 -9.91
CA GLY A 184 17.04 7.34 -10.14
C GLY A 184 16.08 7.57 -8.98
N LEU A 185 16.50 8.19 -7.88
CA LEU A 185 15.61 8.68 -6.81
C LEU A 185 15.76 10.20 -6.70
N ASP A 186 14.66 10.95 -6.77
CA ASP A 186 14.70 12.39 -6.46
C ASP A 186 15.03 12.59 -4.97
N GLY A 187 15.88 13.56 -4.65
CA GLY A 187 16.25 13.87 -3.26
C GLY A 187 17.36 12.98 -2.70
N LEU A 188 17.59 13.14 -1.40
CA LEU A 188 18.73 12.55 -0.71
C LEU A 188 18.23 11.47 0.27
N LEU A 189 18.98 10.43 0.64
CA LEU A 189 18.56 9.51 1.72
C LEU A 189 19.08 9.96 3.08
N LEU A 190 18.21 9.87 4.09
CA LEU A 190 18.52 10.03 5.51
C LEU A 190 18.46 8.66 6.19
N VAL A 191 19.46 8.37 7.02
CA VAL A 191 19.44 7.18 7.87
C VAL A 191 19.45 7.61 9.33
N THR A 192 18.45 7.17 10.07
CA THR A 192 18.31 7.42 11.49
C THR A 192 18.49 6.10 12.23
N VAL A 193 19.57 5.97 12.99
CA VAL A 193 19.77 4.84 13.90
C VAL A 193 18.86 5.06 15.11
N LEU A 194 17.80 4.27 15.22
CA LEU A 194 16.80 4.37 16.29
C LEU A 194 17.26 3.63 17.56
N SER A 195 18.06 2.59 17.38
CA SER A 195 18.74 1.84 18.44
C SER A 195 19.99 1.17 17.87
N PRO A 196 20.88 0.59 18.69
CA PRO A 196 22.09 -0.06 18.19
C PRO A 196 21.85 -1.14 17.13
N SER A 197 20.66 -1.74 17.05
CA SER A 197 20.32 -2.78 16.07
C SER A 197 19.16 -2.42 15.14
N VAL A 198 18.64 -1.19 15.20
CA VAL A 198 17.50 -0.73 14.39
C VAL A 198 17.83 0.59 13.73
N ALA A 199 17.67 0.64 12.40
CA ALA A 199 17.82 1.86 11.62
C ALA A 199 16.61 2.06 10.71
N ASN A 200 16.21 3.32 10.56
CA ASN A 200 15.21 3.76 9.61
C ASN A 200 15.90 4.47 8.45
N ILE A 201 15.56 4.12 7.22
CA ILE A 201 16.11 4.74 6.00
C ILE A 201 14.95 5.44 5.29
N SER A 202 14.98 6.77 5.22
CA SER A 202 13.93 7.59 4.59
C SER A 202 14.53 8.55 3.56
N ARG A 203 13.67 9.22 2.78
CA ARG A 203 14.09 10.29 1.87
C ARG A 203 14.10 11.64 2.63
N TYR A 204 15.18 12.39 2.45
CA TYR A 204 15.36 13.78 2.87
C TYR A 204 14.94 14.72 1.72
N ASN A 205 14.10 15.72 2.04
CA ASN A 205 13.51 16.66 1.07
C ASN A 205 12.71 15.99 -0.07
N ALA A 206 12.04 14.87 0.20
CA ALA A 206 11.03 14.38 -0.74
C ALA A 206 9.87 15.38 -0.77
N SER A 207 9.58 16.00 -1.92
CA SER A 207 8.32 16.71 -2.06
C SER A 207 7.20 15.69 -1.92
N ALA A 208 6.22 15.99 -1.07
CA ALA A 208 4.99 15.22 -1.05
C ALA A 208 4.38 15.36 -2.46
N ALA A 209 4.45 14.30 -3.26
CA ALA A 209 3.59 14.22 -4.43
C ALA A 209 2.16 14.22 -3.89
N ALA A 210 1.46 15.34 -4.07
CA ALA A 210 0.07 15.48 -3.68
C ALA A 210 -0.73 14.29 -4.25
N MET A 211 -1.36 13.53 -3.34
CA MET A 211 -2.39 12.55 -3.69
C MET A 211 -3.65 13.26 -4.18
#